data_AF-K0R1A1-F1
#
_entry.id   AF-K0R1A1-F1
#
_cell.length_a   1.000
_cell.length_b   1.000
_cell.length_c   1.000
_cell.angle_alpha   90.00
_cell.angle_beta   90.00
_cell.angle_gamma   90.00
#
_symmetry.space_group_name_H-M   'P 1'
#
loop_
_entity.id
_entity.type
_entity.pdbx_description
1 polymer ?
#
loop_
_entity_poly.entity_id
_entity_poly.type
_entity_poly.pdbx_seq_one_letter_code
_entity_poly.pdbx_strand_id
1 'polypeptide(L)' 'MVSPFAPHIGEECWSLLGHGESLAYHPWVEFDEALCIDNTVKMGVQVNGKKKGEIEIPK' A
#
# COMPACT_ATOMS: atom_id res chain seq x y z
N MET A 1 8.29 -2.18 5.57
CA MET A 1 8.67 -1.51 4.30
C MET A 1 9.89 -0.60 4.39
N VAL A 2 10.07 0.20 5.47
CA VAL A 2 11.18 1.17 5.58
C VAL A 2 12.55 0.53 5.89
N SER A 3 12.55 -0.59 6.62
CA SER A 3 13.77 -1.26 7.13
C SER A 3 14.88 -1.51 6.10
N PRO A 4 14.62 -1.96 4.86
CA PRO A 4 15.69 -2.19 3.89
C PRO A 4 16.42 -0.91 3.46
N PHE A 5 15.79 0.26 3.59
CA PHE A 5 16.35 1.55 3.18
C PHE A 5 16.93 2.34 4.37
N ALA A 6 16.27 2.28 5.51
CA ALA A 6 16.69 2.96 6.73
C ALA A 6 16.56 1.98 7.92
N PRO A 7 17.52 1.06 8.10
CA PRO A 7 17.40 -0.03 9.06
C PRO A 7 17.28 0.47 10.49
N HIS A 8 18.06 1.47 10.89
CA HIS A 8 18.01 2.03 12.24
C HIS A 8 16.66 2.68 12.55
N ILE A 9 16.11 3.46 11.62
CA ILE A 9 14.78 4.08 11.79
C ILE A 9 13.70 3.00 11.80
N GLY A 10 13.82 1.97 10.96
CA GLY A 10 12.92 0.83 10.94
C GLY A 10 12.86 0.11 12.29
N GLU A 11 14.01 -0.16 12.91
CA GLU A 11 14.12 -0.82 14.22
C GLU A 11 13.54 0.04 15.35
N GLU A 12 13.82 1.34 15.39
CA GLU A 12 13.24 2.24 16.40
C GLU A 12 11.71 2.29 16.29
N CYS A 13 11.17 2.43 15.07
CA CYS A 13 9.73 2.37 14.85
C CYS A 13 9.12 1.02 15.25
N TRP A 14 9.82 -0.09 14.98
CA TRP A 14 9.39 -1.44 15.33
C TRP A 14 9.33 -1.64 16.86
N SER A 15 10.35 -1.16 17.58
CA SER A 15 10.37 -1.14 19.03
C SER A 15 9.24 -0.30 19.62
N LEU A 16 8.98 0.89 19.06
CA LEU A 16 7.88 1.77 19.48
C LEU A 16 6.49 1.14 19.30
N LEU A 17 6.33 0.24 18.32
CA LEU A 17 5.10 -0.54 18.12
C LEU A 17 4.96 -1.70 19.11
N GLY A 18 5.94 -1.91 20.00
CA GLY A 18 5.90 -2.92 21.07
C GLY A 18 6.49 -4.27 20.69
N HIS A 19 7.23 -4.35 19.59
CA HIS A 19 7.88 -5.60 19.18
C HIS A 19 9.22 -5.77 19.91
N GLY A 20 9.48 -6.98 20.45
CA GLY A 20 10.69 -7.29 21.22
C GLY A 20 11.83 -7.94 20.43
N GLU A 21 11.55 -8.44 19.23
CA GLU A 21 12.53 -9.07 18.35
C GLU A 21 12.96 -8.09 17.25
N SER A 22 14.19 -8.24 16.76
CA SER A 22 14.72 -7.37 15.69
C SER A 22 13.92 -7.53 14.40
N LEU A 23 13.52 -6.40 13.81
CA LEU A 23 12.80 -6.35 12.54
C LEU A 23 13.58 -7.00 11.40
N ALA A 24 14.92 -6.98 11.46
CA ALA A 24 15.80 -7.52 10.42
C ALA A 24 15.58 -9.02 10.12
N TYR A 25 15.08 -9.80 11.09
CA TYR A 25 14.84 -11.24 10.95
C TYR A 25 13.37 -11.58 10.71
N HIS A 26 12.48 -10.58 10.76
CA HIS A 26 11.06 -10.80 10.51
C HIS A 26 10.82 -11.08 9.02
N PRO A 27 9.90 -12.00 8.65
CA PRO A 27 9.53 -12.20 7.25
C PRO A 27 9.03 -10.91 6.62
N TRP A 28 9.26 -10.78 5.31
CA TRP A 28 8.69 -9.70 4.54
C TRP A 28 7.16 -9.78 4.53
N VAL A 29 6.50 -8.63 4.45
CA VAL A 29 5.04 -8.55 4.47
C VAL A 29 4.49 -9.18 3.18
N GLU A 30 3.55 -10.11 3.34
CA GLU A 30 2.75 -10.66 2.25
C GLU A 30 1.46 -9.85 2.09
N PHE A 31 0.96 -9.74 0.86
CA PHE A 31 -0.29 -9.03 0.60
C PHE A 31 -1.49 -9.93 0.93
N ASP A 32 -2.58 -9.30 1.37
CA ASP A 32 -3.87 -9.97 1.58
C ASP A 32 -4.80 -9.61 0.42
N GLU A 33 -5.19 -10.61 -0.38
CA GLU A 33 -6.09 -10.45 -1.53
C GLU A 33 -7.42 -9.80 -1.12
N ALA A 34 -7.93 -10.07 0.08
CA ALA A 34 -9.18 -9.48 0.56
C ALA A 34 -9.06 -7.97 0.76
N LEU A 35 -7.89 -7.48 1.16
CA LEU A 35 -7.61 -6.04 1.32
C LEU A 35 -7.33 -5.33 -0.01
N CYS A 36 -7.15 -6.06 -1.11
CA CYS A 36 -6.96 -5.52 -2.45
C CYS A 36 -8.28 -5.27 -3.21
N ILE A 37 -9.44 -5.50 -2.57
CA ILE A 37 -10.75 -5.32 -3.20
C ILE A 37 -11.30 -3.92 -2.90
N ASP A 38 -11.28 -3.06 -3.92
CA ASP A 38 -12.00 -1.78 -3.89
C ASP A 38 -13.47 -1.94 -4.32
N ASN A 39 -14.35 -1.20 -3.67
CA ASN A 39 -15.79 -1.14 -3.99
C ASN A 39 -16.09 -0.24 -5.19
N THR A 40 -15.17 0.67 -5.50
CA THR A 40 -15.31 1.64 -6.59
C THR A 40 -14.11 1.56 -7.53
N VAL A 41 -14.33 1.90 -8.79
CA VAL A 41 -13.28 2.02 -9.79
C VAL A 41 -13.33 3.41 -10.41
N LYS A 42 -12.15 3.99 -10.63
CA LYS A 42 -12.00 5.26 -11.36
C LYS A 42 -11.94 4.98 -12.85
N MET A 43 -12.91 5.50 -13.59
CA MET A 43 -13.02 5.33 -15.03
C MET A 43 -12.79 6.66 -15.75
N GLY A 44 -11.82 6.67 -16.67
CA GLY A 44 -11.57 7.82 -17.54
C GLY A 44 -12.63 7.96 -18.62
N VAL A 45 -13.19 9.16 -18.78
CA VAL A 45 -14.16 9.46 -19.83
C VAL A 45 -13.44 10.08 -21.02
N GLN A 46 -13.60 9.49 -22.21
CA GLN A 46 -13.04 9.98 -23.46
C GLN A 46 -14.15 10.29 -24.47
N VAL A 47 -13.95 11.33 -25.27
CA VAL A 47 -14.80 11.66 -26.42
C VAL A 47 -13.88 11.85 -27.63
N ASN A 48 -14.10 11.06 -28.67
CA ASN A 48 -13.26 11.01 -29.88
C ASN A 48 -11.76 10.84 -29.55
N GLY A 49 -11.45 9.93 -28.62
CA GLY A 49 -10.07 9.64 -28.19
C GLY A 49 -9.41 10.73 -27.33
N LYS A 50 -10.11 11.84 -27.02
CA LYS A 50 -9.61 12.89 -26.13
C LYS A 50 -10.21 12.73 -24.73
N LYS A 51 -9.34 12.69 -23.69
CA LYS A 51 -9.77 12.67 -22.28
C LYS A 51 -10.61 13.91 -21.96
N LYS A 52 -11.79 13.68 -21.37
CA LYS A 52 -12.74 14.72 -20.94
C LYS A 52 -12.86 14.81 -19.43
N GLY A 53 -12.58 13.72 -18.71
CA GLY A 53 -12.64 13.70 -17.26
C GLY A 53 -12.46 12.30 -16.72
N GLU A 54 -12.77 12.13 -15.45
CA GLU A 54 -12.78 10.87 -14.72
C GLU A 54 -14.05 10.83 -13.87
N ILE A 55 -14.64 9.64 -13.75
CA ILE A 55 -15.77 9.37 -12.85
C ILE A 55 -15.43 8.19 -11.95
N GLU A 56 -16.04 8.15 -10.78
CA GLU A 56 -15.95 7.02 -9.86
C GLU A 56 -17.27 6.24 -9.91
N ILE A 57 -17.19 4.94 -10.15
CA ILE A 57 -18.36 4.06 -10.28
C ILE A 57 -18.21 2.85 -9.38
N PRO A 58 -19.31 2.30 -8.82
CA PRO A 58 -19.26 1.03 -8.11
C PRO A 58 -18.81 -0.10 -9.04
N LYS A 59 -18.08 -1.07 -8.47
CA LYS A 59 -17.58 -2.25 -9.19
C LYS A 59 -18.68 -3.28 -9.44
#